data_AF-A0A940ZM39-F1
#
_entry.id   AF-A0A940ZM39-F1
#
_cell.length_a   1.000
_cell.length_b   1.000
_cell.length_c   1.000
_cell.angle_alpha   90.00
_cell.angle_beta   90.00
_cell.angle_gamma   90.00
#
_symmetry.space_group_name_H-M   'P 1'
#
loop_
_entity.id
_entity.type
_entity.pdbx_description
1 polymer ?
#
loop_
_entity_poly.entity_id
_entity_poly.type
_entity_poly.pdbx_seq_one_letter_code
_entity_poly.pdbx_strand_id
1 'polypeptide(L)' 'MLDLTALPPDALAFYKSLSLGDQVALNHSNLPFYSLEDLTAYRQSMLAGNTNVLYQSTPEQAVPSNGELDPQDSV' A
#
# COMPACT_ATOMS: atom_id res chain seq x y z
N MET A 1 -8.69 -6.01 13.77
CA MET A 1 -9.84 -6.68 13.11
C MET A 1 -11.05 -5.80 13.33
N LEU A 2 -11.70 -5.38 12.25
CA LEU A 2 -12.87 -4.50 12.27
C LEU A 2 -14.12 -5.29 12.71
N ASP A 3 -14.73 -4.90 13.82
CA ASP A 3 -15.99 -5.49 14.27
C ASP A 3 -17.16 -4.54 13.97
N LEU A 4 -17.91 -4.83 12.90
CA LEU A 4 -19.05 -4.02 12.45
C LEU A 4 -20.21 -3.97 13.44
N THR A 5 -20.27 -4.92 14.38
CA THR A 5 -21.38 -5.02 15.36
C THR A 5 -21.11 -4.21 16.62
N ALA A 6 -19.83 -3.99 16.94
CA ALA A 6 -19.38 -3.15 18.05
C ALA A 6 -19.20 -1.67 17.65
N LEU A 7 -19.24 -1.35 16.35
CA LEU A 7 -19.09 0.01 15.85
C LEU A 7 -20.32 0.88 16.18
N PRO A 8 -20.11 2.13 16.64
CA PRO A 8 -21.19 3.08 16.79
C PRO A 8 -21.85 3.38 15.43
N PRO A 9 -23.15 3.78 15.43
CA PRO A 9 -23.92 3.95 14.20
C PRO A 9 -23.31 4.97 13.23
N ASP A 10 -22.67 6.01 13.76
CA ASP A 10 -21.99 7.03 12.96
C ASP A 10 -20.74 6.47 12.24
N ALA A 11 -19.94 5.68 12.95
CA ALA A 11 -18.77 5.01 12.38
C ALA A 11 -19.16 3.93 11.35
N LEU A 12 -20.28 3.24 11.58
CA LEU A 12 -20.83 2.30 10.60
C LEU A 12 -21.33 3.03 9.34
N ALA A 13 -21.97 4.19 9.48
CA ALA A 13 -22.40 5.01 8.35
C ALA A 13 -21.19 5.52 7.55
N PHE A 14 -20.14 5.97 8.23
CA PHE A 14 -18.88 6.35 7.59
C PHE A 14 -18.27 5.18 6.83
N TYR A 15 -18.15 4.01 7.45
CA TYR A 15 -17.62 2.80 6.80
C TYR A 15 -18.40 2.43 5.53
N LYS A 16 -19.74 2.48 5.58
CA LYS A 16 -20.61 2.21 4.42
C LYS A 16 -20.51 3.26 3.31
N SER A 17 -20.13 4.49 3.65
CA SER A 17 -19.88 5.55 2.67
C SER A 17 -18.53 5.42 1.96
N LEU A 18 -17.63 4.55 2.43
CA LEU A 18 -16.32 4.35 1.80
C LEU A 18 -16.41 3.52 0.52
N SER A 19 -15.44 3.70 -0.37
CA SER A 19 -15.26 2.86 -1.55
C SER A 19 -14.96 1.41 -1.16
N LEU A 20 -15.27 0.45 -2.04
CA LEU A 20 -15.03 -0.97 -1.77
C LEU A 20 -13.57 -1.28 -1.41
N GLY A 21 -12.61 -0.60 -2.06
CA GLY A 21 -11.18 -0.76 -1.76
C GLY A 21 -10.81 -0.34 -0.34
N ASP A 22 -11.34 0.79 0.14
CA ASP A 22 -11.12 1.26 1.51
C ASP A 22 -11.77 0.31 2.54
N GLN A 23 -12.97 -0.20 2.24
CA GLN A 23 -13.65 -1.19 3.09
C GLN A 23 -12.83 -2.47 3.23
N VAL A 24 -12.27 -2.98 2.12
CA VAL A 24 -11.38 -4.15 2.12
C VAL A 24 -10.12 -3.87 2.92
N ALA A 25 -9.47 -2.71 2.72
CA ALA A 25 -8.26 -2.37 3.47
C ALA A 25 -8.51 -2.29 4.98
N LEU A 26 -9.62 -1.71 5.42
CA LEU A 26 -10.03 -1.67 6.82
C LEU A 26 -10.29 -3.07 7.40
N ASN A 27 -10.97 -3.94 6.64
CA ASN A 27 -11.26 -5.31 7.06
C ASN A 27 -9.98 -6.16 7.18
N HIS A 28 -9.02 -5.96 6.27
CA HIS A 28 -7.71 -6.62 6.29
C HIS A 28 -6.70 -5.97 7.24
N SER A 29 -7.03 -4.82 7.82
CA SER A 29 -6.15 -4.16 8.77
C SER A 29 -6.16 -4.89 10.11
N ASN A 30 -4.96 -5.20 10.61
CA ASN A 30 -4.79 -5.79 11.94
C ASN A 30 -5.05 -4.80 13.08
N LEU A 31 -5.41 -3.55 12.76
CA LEU A 31 -5.70 -2.53 13.75
C LEU A 31 -7.07 -2.75 14.41
N PRO A 32 -7.20 -2.39 15.69
CA PRO A 32 -8.49 -2.31 16.35
C PRO A 32 -9.20 -0.99 15.99
N PHE A 33 -10.47 -1.08 15.61
CA PHE A 33 -11.29 0.10 15.30
C PHE A 33 -12.53 0.09 16.20
N TYR A 34 -12.65 1.08 17.09
CA TYR A 34 -13.79 1.16 18.02
C TYR A 34 -14.60 2.44 17.84
N SER A 35 -14.08 3.42 17.09
CA SER A 35 -14.70 4.73 16.93
C SER A 35 -14.59 5.25 15.49
N LEU A 36 -15.38 6.28 15.19
CA LEU A 36 -15.26 7.03 13.94
C LEU A 36 -13.88 7.66 13.79
N GLU A 37 -13.30 8.11 14.91
CA GLU A 37 -12.00 8.77 14.92
C GLU A 37 -10.90 7.81 14.47
N ASP A 38 -10.93 6.55 14.93
CA ASP A 38 -10.00 5.49 14.49
C ASP A 38 -10.09 5.24 12.98
N LEU A 39 -11.31 5.13 12.45
CA LEU A 39 -11.54 4.93 11.01
C LEU A 39 -11.03 6.11 10.18
N THR A 40 -11.25 7.32 10.67
CA THR A 40 -10.83 8.55 10.00
C THR A 40 -9.32 8.71 10.04
N ALA A 41 -8.69 8.43 11.19
CA ALA A 41 -7.24 8.46 11.37
C ALA A 41 -6.53 7.44 10.48
N TYR A 42 -7.07 6.23 10.37
CA TYR A 42 -6.53 5.21 9.46
C TYR A 42 -6.63 5.62 8.01
N ARG A 43 -7.79 6.17 7.60
CA ARG A 43 -7.95 6.71 6.24
C ARG A 43 -6.95 7.82 5.95
N GLN A 44 -6.76 8.75 6.87
CA GLN A 44 -5.77 9.82 6.70
C GLN A 44 -4.33 9.27 6.62
N SER A 45 -4.01 8.25 7.42
CA SER A 45 -2.71 7.58 7.36
C SER A 45 -2.50 6.84 6.04
N MET A 46 -3.53 6.22 5.46
CA MET A 46 -3.50 5.60 4.13
C MET A 46 -3.30 6.63 3.03
N LEU A 47 -4.01 7.77 3.10
CA LEU A 47 -3.84 8.88 2.16
C LEU A 47 -2.43 9.49 2.24
N ALA A 48 -1.88 9.62 3.45
CA ALA A 48 -0.51 10.07 3.68
C ALA A 48 0.54 9.01 3.27
N GLY A 49 0.22 7.72 3.42
CA GLY A 49 1.06 6.61 2.98
C GLY A 49 1.16 6.49 1.46
N ASN A 50 0.14 6.94 0.72
CA ASN A 50 0.17 7.02 -0.75
C ASN A 50 1.13 8.08 -1.30
N THR A 51 1.68 8.96 -0.46
CA THR A 51 2.78 9.85 -0.85
C THR A 51 4.16 9.18 -0.81
N ASN A 52 4.25 7.91 -0.36
CA ASN A 52 5.50 7.15 -0.32
C ASN A 52 5.49 5.91 -1.23
N VAL A 53 4.69 5.91 -2.30
CA VAL A 53 5.11 5.21 -3.52
C VAL A 53 6.03 6.15 -4.28
N LEU A 54 7.24 6.36 -3.72
CA LEU A 54 8.41 6.48 -4.58
C LEU A 54 8.22 5.39 -5.62
N TYR A 55 8.09 5.78 -6.89
CA TYR A 55 8.47 4.91 -7.99
C TYR A 55 9.87 4.43 -7.62
N GLN A 56 9.94 3.27 -6.99
CA GLN A 56 11.19 2.59 -6.76
C GLN A 56 11.52 2.13 -8.16
N SER A 57 12.24 2.98 -8.88
CA SER A 57 12.87 2.64 -10.15
C SER A 57 13.45 1.27 -9.92
N THR A 58 12.89 0.27 -10.62
CA THR A 58 13.48 -1.05 -10.70
C THR A 58 14.96 -0.83 -10.93
N PRO A 59 15.87 -1.35 -10.09
CA PRO A 59 17.28 -1.21 -10.38
C PRO A 59 17.46 -1.72 -11.80
N GLU A 60 17.94 -0.85 -12.69
CA GLU A 60 18.28 -1.20 -14.05
C GLU A 60 19.02 -2.53 -13.97
N GLN A 61 18.53 -3.55 -14.67
CA GLN A 61 19.23 -4.81 -14.74
C GLN A 61 20.63 -4.47 -15.23
N ALA A 62 21.59 -4.45 -14.31
CA ALA A 62 22.98 -4.34 -14.63
C ALA A 62 23.30 -5.62 -15.38
N VAL A 63 23.13 -5.57 -16.70
CA VAL A 63 23.83 -6.46 -17.60
C VAL A 63 25.29 -6.28 -17.19
N PRO A 64 25.98 -7.32 -16.71
CA PRO A 64 27.42 -7.27 -16.77
C PRO A 64 27.73 -7.29 -18.28
N SER A 65 27.82 -6.11 -18.89
CA SER A 65 28.59 -5.95 -20.11
C SER A 65 30.02 -6.27 -19.68
N ASN A 66 30.35 -7.55 -19.79
CA ASN A 66 31.71 -8.08 -19.71
C ASN A 66 32.47 -7.48 -20.90
N GLY A 67 32.78 -6.19 -20.78
CA GLY A 67 33.81 -5.54 -21.55
C GLY A 67 35.12 -6.12 -21.06
N GLU A 68 35.66 -7.02 -21.87
CA GLU A 68 37.08 -7.30 -22.12
C GLU A 68 37.35 -8.79 -22.28
N LEU A 69 37.90 -9.12 -23.46
CA LEU A 69 38.64 -10.28 -23.95
C LEU A 69 38.13 -10.60 -25.37
N ASP A 70 38.79 -10.43 -26.51
CA ASP A 70 40.09 -9.93 -26.98
C ASP A 70 39.99 -10.01 -28.53
N PRO A 71 40.51 -9.05 -29.34
CA PRO A 71 40.46 -9.16 -30.80
C PRO A 71 41.61 -10.04 -31.31
N GLN A 72 41.37 -11.36 -31.42
CA GLN A 72 42.25 -12.26 -32.18
C GLN A 72 41.64 -12.60 -33.54
N ASP A 73 42.20 -11.93 -34.54
CA ASP A 73 42.51 -12.43 -35.88
C ASP A 73 42.83 -13.94 -35.89
N SER A 74 42.19 -14.70 -36.80
CA SER A 74 42.54 -16.05 -37.33
C SER A 74 41.24 -16.74 -37.82
N VAL A 75 40.98 -17.13 -39.08
CA VAL A 75 41.73 -17.34 -40.34
C VAL A 75 40.74 -17.26 -41.51
#